data_AF-A0A2E8A8L4-F1
#
_entry.id   AF-A0A2E8A8L4-F1
#
_cell.length_a   1.000
_cell.length_b   1.000
_cell.length_c   1.000
_cell.angle_alpha   90.00
_cell.angle_beta   90.00
_cell.angle_gamma   90.00
#
_symmetry.space_group_name_H-M   'P 1'
#
loop_
_entity.id
_entity.type
_entity.pdbx_description
1 polymer ?
#
loop_
_entity_poly.entity_id
_entity_poly.type
_entity_poly.pdbx_seq_one_letter_code
_entity_poly.pdbx_strand_id
1 'polypeptide(L)'
;MSKLKQLSGLDASFIYLDTDRASTGGTMIYVYDQSTIPGGGHLRFKEILKHIESRTATSPIFRQKLKQVPMSLDYPYWVEDENFRIENHVFHVALPKPGDWRQFCIMASRLTTPPFRFQSPSVGDVRG
;
A
#
# COMPACT_ATOMS: atom_id res chain seq x y z
N MET A 1 16.34 -21.11 2.95
CA MET A 1 16.86 -19.76 2.64
C MET A 1 16.11 -19.22 1.44
N SER A 2 15.24 -18.23 1.62
CA SER A 2 14.61 -17.53 0.49
C SER A 2 15.72 -16.83 -0.30
N LYS A 3 15.69 -16.99 -1.63
CA LYS A 3 16.74 -16.49 -2.53
C LYS A 3 16.64 -14.96 -2.55
N LEU A 4 17.68 -14.25 -2.09
CA LEU A 4 17.78 -12.80 -2.25
C LEU A 4 17.64 -12.47 -3.72
N LYS A 5 16.60 -11.72 -4.09
CA LYS A 5 16.31 -11.38 -5.48
C LYS A 5 16.70 -9.93 -5.71
N GLN A 6 17.72 -9.71 -6.53
CA GLN A 6 18.11 -8.39 -6.96
C GLN A 6 17.01 -7.77 -7.84
N LEU A 7 16.80 -6.48 -7.67
CA LEU A 7 15.88 -5.72 -8.51
C LEU A 7 16.48 -5.56 -9.91
N SER A 8 15.65 -5.68 -10.95
CA SER A 8 16.13 -5.45 -12.31
C SER A 8 16.52 -3.99 -12.50
N GLY A 9 17.44 -3.69 -13.43
CA GLY A 9 17.86 -2.30 -13.67
C GLY A 9 16.71 -1.38 -14.09
N LEU A 10 15.73 -1.89 -14.84
CA LEU A 10 14.51 -1.16 -15.20
C LEU A 10 13.67 -0.87 -13.95
N ASP A 11 13.41 -1.87 -13.12
CA ASP A 11 12.62 -1.68 -11.90
C ASP A 11 13.34 -0.75 -10.90
N ALA A 12 14.66 -0.81 -10.83
CA ALA A 12 15.48 0.09 -10.01
C ALA A 12 15.42 1.54 -10.50
N SER A 13 15.26 1.77 -11.81
CA SER A 13 15.12 3.12 -12.35
C SER A 13 13.90 3.86 -11.78
N PHE A 14 12.79 3.15 -11.50
CA PHE A 14 11.63 3.77 -10.86
C PHE A 14 11.98 4.30 -9.47
N ILE A 15 12.75 3.55 -8.66
CA ILE A 15 13.20 4.01 -7.33
C ILE A 15 14.11 5.23 -7.44
N TYR A 16 15.01 5.25 -8.41
CA TYR A 16 15.96 6.37 -8.57
C TYR A 16 15.31 7.63 -9.15
N LEU A 17 14.22 7.47 -9.92
CA LEU A 17 13.43 8.59 -10.47
C LEU A 17 12.33 9.05 -9.51
N ASP A 18 12.00 8.27 -8.48
CA ASP A 18 11.03 8.61 -7.46
C ASP A 18 11.54 9.80 -6.64
N THR A 19 10.79 10.90 -6.65
CA THR A 19 11.10 12.10 -5.86
C THR A 19 9.89 12.55 -5.07
N ASP A 20 10.11 13.38 -4.05
CA ASP A 20 9.03 14.00 -3.26
C ASP A 20 8.00 14.77 -4.10
N ARG A 21 8.36 15.19 -5.30
CA ARG A 21 7.51 15.99 -6.20
C ARG A 21 6.95 15.19 -7.38
N ALA A 22 7.49 14.01 -7.66
CA ALA A 22 7.08 13.17 -8.77
C ALA A 22 7.29 11.72 -8.36
N SER A 23 6.21 11.06 -7.94
CA SER A 23 6.27 9.63 -7.66
C SER A 23 6.08 8.80 -8.91
N THR A 24 6.87 7.74 -8.99
CA THR A 24 6.80 6.71 -10.02
C THR A 24 5.74 5.65 -9.73
N GLY A 25 5.19 5.65 -8.51
CA GLY A 25 4.13 4.73 -8.09
C GLY A 25 2.79 5.04 -8.75
N GLY A 26 2.14 4.01 -9.28
CA GLY A 26 0.74 4.09 -9.71
C GLY A 26 -0.22 3.92 -8.53
N THR A 27 -1.34 4.64 -8.53
CA THR A 27 -2.47 4.37 -7.62
C THR A 27 -3.69 3.93 -8.42
N MET A 28 -4.36 2.89 -7.92
CA MET A 28 -5.64 2.42 -8.47
C MET A 28 -6.75 2.66 -7.44
N ILE A 29 -7.90 3.13 -7.91
CA ILE A 29 -9.07 3.36 -7.08
C ILE A 29 -10.23 2.53 -7.63
N TYR A 30 -10.84 1.72 -6.77
CA TYR A 30 -11.99 0.89 -7.10
C TYR A 30 -13.20 1.37 -6.29
N VAL A 31 -14.31 1.65 -6.98
CA VAL A 31 -15.58 2.06 -6.37
C VAL A 31 -16.56 0.91 -6.52
N TYR A 32 -17.13 0.48 -5.39
CA TYR A 32 -18.07 -0.64 -5.34
C TYR A 32 -19.42 -0.15 -4.83
N ASP A 33 -20.50 -0.62 -5.46
CA ASP A 33 -21.86 -0.38 -5.00
C ASP A 33 -22.33 -1.55 -4.12
N GLN A 34 -22.58 -1.26 -2.84
CA GLN A 34 -23.03 -2.27 -1.87
C GLN A 34 -24.49 -2.70 -2.08
N SER A 35 -25.28 -1.96 -2.87
CA SER A 35 -26.67 -2.35 -3.18
C SER A 35 -26.75 -3.69 -3.92
N THR A 36 -25.65 -4.08 -4.58
CA THR A 36 -25.54 -5.31 -5.38
C THR A 36 -25.18 -6.56 -4.58
N ILE A 37 -25.02 -6.46 -3.25
CA ILE A 37 -24.65 -7.59 -2.40
C ILE A 37 -25.80 -8.62 -2.37
N PRO A 38 -25.57 -9.88 -2.79
CA PRO A 38 -26.59 -10.92 -2.73
C PRO A 38 -27.10 -11.10 -1.29
N GLY A 39 -28.41 -11.07 -1.11
CA GLY A 39 -29.05 -11.20 0.21
C GLY A 39 -29.17 -9.90 1.02
N GLY A 40 -28.83 -8.74 0.44
CA GLY A 40 -29.10 -7.43 1.06
C GLY A 40 -28.23 -7.12 2.29
N GLY A 41 -27.07 -7.78 2.39
CA GLY A 41 -26.12 -7.56 3.48
C GLY A 41 -25.28 -6.30 3.33
N HIS A 42 -24.45 -6.01 4.35
CA HIS A 42 -23.47 -4.93 4.35
C HIS A 42 -22.06 -5.52 4.39
N LEU A 43 -21.17 -5.06 3.51
CA LEU A 43 -19.78 -5.53 3.48
C LEU A 43 -18.98 -4.82 4.59
N ARG A 44 -18.53 -5.58 5.59
CA ARG A 44 -17.75 -5.02 6.69
C ARG A 44 -16.27 -5.01 6.37
N PHE A 45 -15.56 -4.00 6.89
CA PHE A 45 -14.10 -3.91 6.75
C PHE A 45 -13.36 -5.18 7.21
N LYS A 46 -13.83 -5.85 8.28
CA LYS A 46 -13.24 -7.12 8.75
C LYS A 46 -13.26 -8.23 7.70
N GLU A 47 -14.29 -8.26 6.85
CA GLU A 47 -14.44 -9.26 5.79
C GLU A 47 -13.47 -8.98 4.63
N ILE A 48 -13.31 -7.70 4.29
CA ILE A 48 -12.31 -7.23 3.32
C ILE A 48 -10.89 -7.57 3.82
N LEU A 49 -10.59 -7.26 5.08
CA LEU A 49 -9.27 -7.53 5.67
C LEU A 49 -8.93 -9.02 5.61
N LYS A 50 -9.87 -9.88 6.03
CA LYS A 50 -9.70 -11.35 5.97
C LYS A 50 -9.50 -11.84 4.54
N HIS A 51 -10.21 -11.24 3.57
CA HIS A 51 -10.04 -11.58 2.16
C HIS A 51 -8.62 -11.27 1.66
N ILE A 52 -8.09 -10.09 1.97
CA ILE A 52 -6.74 -9.67 1.57
C ILE A 52 -5.68 -10.53 2.29
N GLU A 53 -5.86 -10.77 3.59
CA GLU A 53 -4.95 -11.59 4.39
C GLU A 53 -4.77 -12.99 3.81
N SER A 54 -5.87 -13.64 3.41
CA SER A 54 -5.83 -14.98 2.82
C SER A 54 -4.99 -15.08 1.53
N ARG A 55 -4.82 -13.97 0.80
CA ARG A 55 -4.06 -13.90 -0.46
C ARG A 55 -2.62 -13.43 -0.29
N THR A 56 -2.26 -12.95 0.90
CA THR A 56 -0.91 -12.43 1.15
C THR A 56 0.14 -13.55 1.03
N ALA A 57 -0.24 -14.80 1.29
CA ALA A 57 0.64 -15.96 1.11
C ALA A 57 0.79 -16.41 -0.35
N THR A 58 -0.01 -15.88 -1.29
CA THR A 58 -0.01 -16.31 -2.70
C THR A 58 1.25 -15.88 -3.45
N SER A 59 1.85 -14.75 -3.08
CA SER A 59 3.08 -14.25 -3.70
C SER A 59 4.02 -13.67 -2.64
N PRO A 60 5.32 -14.02 -2.67
CA PRO A 60 6.33 -13.45 -1.77
C PRO A 60 6.39 -11.92 -1.84
N ILE A 61 6.02 -11.31 -2.98
CA ILE A 61 6.08 -9.86 -3.20
C ILE A 61 5.26 -9.09 -2.15
N PHE A 62 4.15 -9.66 -1.66
CA PHE A 62 3.32 -9.00 -0.65
C PHE A 62 3.96 -8.93 0.74
N ARG A 63 4.99 -9.75 1.00
CA ARG A 63 5.72 -9.81 2.28
C ARG A 63 7.18 -9.41 2.14
N GLN A 64 7.55 -8.82 1.00
CA GLN A 64 8.91 -8.40 0.72
C GLN A 64 9.03 -6.88 0.83
N LYS A 65 10.19 -6.43 1.29
CA LYS A 65 10.60 -5.03 1.30
C LYS A 65 11.88 -4.86 0.50
N LEU A 66 12.12 -3.65 0.02
CA LEU A 66 13.36 -3.28 -0.65
C LEU A 66 14.42 -2.95 0.39
N LYS A 67 15.58 -3.62 0.31
CA LYS A 67 16.77 -3.30 1.10
C LYS A 67 17.81 -2.69 0.18
N GLN A 68 18.17 -1.43 0.45
CA GLN A 68 19.26 -0.76 -0.24
C GLN A 68 20.61 -1.30 0.22
N VAL A 69 21.57 -1.34 -0.71
CA VAL A 69 22.96 -1.66 -0.40
C VAL A 69 23.66 -0.40 0.11
N PRO A 70 24.45 -0.49 1.20
CA PRO A 70 25.21 0.65 1.70
C PRO A 70 26.04 1.32 0.61
N MET A 71 26.08 2.64 0.62
CA MET A 71 26.81 3.46 -0.37
C MET A 71 26.35 3.28 -1.83
N SER A 72 25.17 2.70 -2.07
CA SER A 72 24.61 2.49 -3.41
C SER A 72 25.55 1.71 -4.35
N LEU A 73 26.36 0.80 -3.79
CA LEU A 73 27.34 -0.01 -4.54
C LEU A 73 26.69 -1.04 -5.46
N ASP A 74 25.40 -1.32 -5.29
CA ASP A 74 24.63 -2.24 -6.12
C ASP A 74 23.12 -1.90 -6.08
N TYR A 75 22.34 -2.52 -6.97
CA TYR A 75 20.88 -2.37 -7.01
C TYR A 75 20.20 -2.93 -5.74
N PRO A 76 19.04 -2.37 -5.34
CA PRO A 76 18.28 -2.86 -4.19
C PRO A 76 17.89 -4.34 -4.32
N TYR A 77 17.75 -5.02 -3.19
CA TYR A 77 17.29 -6.41 -3.13
C TYR A 77 15.92 -6.51 -2.47
N TRP A 78 15.09 -7.43 -2.98
CA TRP A 78 13.91 -7.89 -2.27
C TRP A 78 14.32 -8.79 -1.12
N VAL A 79 13.94 -8.39 0.10
CA VAL A 79 14.15 -9.16 1.33
C VAL A 79 12.81 -9.44 1.99
N GLU A 80 12.67 -10.60 2.61
CA GLU A 80 11.49 -10.94 3.38
C GLU A 80 11.38 -10.03 4.61
N ASP A 81 10.16 -9.55 4.89
CA ASP A 81 9.88 -8.76 6.07
C ASP A 81 9.40 -9.64 7.22
N GLU A 82 10.31 -9.97 8.14
CA GLU A 82 10.02 -10.81 9.32
C GLU A 82 8.96 -10.19 10.25
N ASN A 83 8.80 -8.86 10.20
CA ASN A 83 7.84 -8.12 11.00
C ASN A 83 6.61 -7.68 10.20
N PHE A 84 6.29 -8.38 9.11
CA PHE A 84 5.14 -8.06 8.27
C PHE A 84 3.84 -8.09 9.08
N ARG A 85 3.10 -6.98 9.05
CA ARG A 85 1.80 -6.82 9.69
C ARG A 85 0.82 -6.20 8.70
N ILE A 86 -0.24 -6.93 8.35
CA ILE A 86 -1.20 -6.48 7.34
C ILE A 86 -1.87 -5.15 7.72
N GLU A 87 -2.02 -4.88 9.01
CA GLU A 87 -2.63 -3.65 9.52
C GLU A 87 -1.79 -2.40 9.22
N ASN A 88 -0.49 -2.55 8.90
CA ASN A 88 0.35 -1.45 8.43
C ASN A 88 0.12 -1.13 6.95
N HIS A 89 -0.48 -2.06 6.20
CA HIS A 89 -0.69 -1.94 4.76
C HIS A 89 -2.16 -1.66 4.40
N VAL A 90 -3.09 -2.11 5.25
CA VAL A 90 -4.53 -1.95 5.03
C VAL A 90 -5.11 -1.13 6.16
N PHE A 91 -5.59 0.06 5.83
CA PHE A 91 -6.27 0.96 6.76
C PHE A 91 -7.70 1.24 6.27
N HIS A 92 -8.56 1.62 7.22
CA HIS A 92 -9.94 1.98 6.95
C HIS A 92 -10.15 3.45 7.32
N VAL A 93 -10.69 4.23 6.41
CA VAL A 93 -11.04 5.64 6.62
C VAL A 93 -12.44 5.88 6.09
N ALA A 94 -13.21 6.67 6.82
CA ALA A 94 -14.50 7.17 6.37
C ALA A 94 -14.33 8.60 5.81
N LEU A 95 -15.11 8.94 4.78
CA LEU A 95 -15.13 10.30 4.29
C LEU A 95 -15.66 11.25 5.38
N PRO A 96 -15.06 12.44 5.54
CA PRO A 96 -15.63 13.46 6.41
C PRO A 96 -17.03 13.82 5.91
N LYS A 97 -17.95 14.11 6.84
CA LYS A 97 -19.29 14.61 6.48
C LYS A 97 -19.13 15.85 5.58
N PRO A 98 -19.90 15.99 4.48
CA PRO A 98 -21.10 15.23 4.12
C PRO A 98 -20.87 13.90 3.39
N GLY A 99 -19.62 13.51 3.09
CA GLY A 99 -19.33 12.29 2.33
C GLY A 99 -19.66 12.39 0.84
N ASP A 100 -19.57 13.58 0.26
CA ASP A 100 -19.84 13.81 -1.16
C ASP A 100 -18.65 13.45 -2.07
N TRP A 101 -18.89 13.53 -3.38
CA TRP A 101 -17.86 13.28 -4.39
C TRP A 101 -16.65 14.22 -4.26
N ARG A 102 -16.86 15.46 -3.80
CA ARG A 102 -15.79 16.43 -3.59
C ARG A 102 -14.87 15.98 -2.44
N GLN A 103 -15.43 15.52 -1.32
CA GLN A 103 -14.67 14.97 -0.20
C GLN A 103 -13.91 13.72 -0.63
N PHE A 104 -14.52 12.88 -1.45
CA PHE A 104 -13.85 11.73 -2.06
C PHE A 104 -12.63 12.15 -2.89
N CYS A 105 -12.78 13.09 -3.82
CA CYS A 105 -11.66 13.58 -4.63
C CYS A 105 -10.54 14.19 -3.77
N ILE A 106 -10.88 14.98 -2.75
CA ILE A 106 -9.89 15.56 -1.83
C ILE A 106 -9.13 14.47 -1.08
N MET A 107 -9.84 13.46 -0.56
CA MET A 107 -9.22 12.33 0.14
C MET A 107 -8.35 11.50 -0.80
N ALA A 108 -8.84 11.19 -2.00
CA ALA A 108 -8.10 10.48 -3.02
C ALA A 108 -6.79 11.21 -3.34
N SER A 109 -6.83 12.52 -3.60
CA SER A 109 -5.64 13.33 -3.85
C SER A 109 -4.64 13.29 -2.69
N ARG A 110 -5.11 13.28 -1.44
CA ARG A 110 -4.23 13.18 -0.26
C ARG A 110 -3.58 11.81 -0.14
N LEU A 111 -4.31 10.74 -0.44
CA LEU A 111 -3.79 9.37 -0.38
C LEU A 111 -2.81 9.07 -1.52
N THR A 112 -3.03 9.66 -2.70
CA THR A 112 -2.13 9.53 -3.84
C THR A 112 -0.92 10.46 -3.76
N THR A 113 -0.94 11.44 -2.84
CA THR A 113 0.22 12.31 -2.60
C THR A 113 1.21 11.52 -1.75
N PRO A 114 2.41 11.23 -2.25
CA PRO A 114 3.37 10.46 -1.48
C PRO A 114 3.89 11.28 -0.30
N PRO A 115 3.89 10.75 0.94
CA PRO A 115 4.97 11.03 1.85
C PRO A 115 6.11 10.08 1.49
N PHE A 116 7.18 10.58 0.86
CA PHE A 116 8.39 9.78 0.68
C PHE A 116 8.89 9.33 2.06
N ARG A 117 8.88 8.01 2.33
CA ARG A 117 9.62 7.45 3.47
C ARG A 117 10.02 6.00 3.23
N PHE A 118 11.30 5.80 2.90
CA PHE A 118 11.94 4.49 2.72
C PHE A 118 12.15 3.69 4.03
N GLN A 119 11.79 4.26 5.20
CA GLN A 119 11.94 3.61 6.49
C GLN A 119 10.79 3.96 7.45
N SER A 120 10.11 2.90 7.89
CA SER A 120 9.33 2.77 9.13
C SER A 120 7.83 3.12 9.15
N PRO A 121 7.03 2.32 9.89
CA PRO A 121 5.59 2.45 10.03
C PRO A 121 5.26 3.52 11.07
N SER A 122 4.35 4.43 10.73
CA SER A 122 3.60 5.19 11.71
C SER A 122 2.21 5.45 11.15
N VAL A 123 1.29 4.53 11.43
CA VAL A 123 -0.13 4.85 11.47
C VAL A 123 -0.26 5.93 12.52
N GLY A 124 -0.41 7.17 12.07
CA GLY A 124 -0.87 8.26 12.92
C GLY A 124 -2.27 7.90 13.40
N ASP A 125 -2.41 7.81 14.72
CA ASP A 125 -3.70 7.72 15.41
C ASP A 125 -4.57 8.90 14.98
N VAL A 126 -5.49 8.67 14.04
CA VAL A 126 -6.63 9.55 13.78
C VAL A 126 -7.81 9.01 14.57
N ARG A 127 -7.74 9.19 15.89
CA ARG A 127 -8.91 9.34 16.75
C ARG A 127 -9.37 10.78 16.68
N GLY A 128 -10.51 10.98 16.02
CA GLY A 128 -11.33 12.18 16.05
C GLY A 128 -12.79 11.76 15.96
#